data_AF-A0AAJ5ZW30-F1
#
_entry.id   AF-A0AAJ5ZW30-F1
#
_cell.length_a   1.000
_cell.length_b   1.000
_cell.length_c   1.000
_cell.angle_alpha   90.00
_cell.angle_beta   90.00
_cell.angle_gamma   90.00
#
_symmetry.space_group_name_H-M   'P 1'
#
loop_
_entity.id
_entity.type
_entity.pdbx_description
1 polymer ?
#
loop_
_entity_poly.entity_id
_entity_poly.type
_entity_poly.pdbx_seq_one_letter_code
_entity_poly.pdbx_strand_id
1 'polypeptide(L)'
;MKRKLNDDATMDRIMRETPAAIRVILQHGMLCVGCPIASFHTVSDAAREHDLDEHQLRRDLEAAIDAGDGTSSLPRGPRQSRAVDAARPRRPFGVRS
;
A
#
# COMPACT_ATOMS: atom_id res chain seq x y z
N MET A 1 -21.19 -2.53 10.74
CA MET A 1 -21.30 -1.16 10.18
C MET A 1 -20.52 -1.16 8.89
N LYS A 2 -21.10 -0.71 7.77
CA LYS A 2 -20.34 -0.57 6.52
C LYS A 2 -19.47 0.69 6.60
N ARG A 3 -18.16 0.56 6.40
CA ARG A 3 -17.29 1.74 6.30
C ARG A 3 -17.31 2.21 4.85
N LYS A 4 -17.58 3.50 4.64
CA LYS A 4 -17.44 4.13 3.32
C LYS A 4 -16.04 4.66 3.14
N LEU A 5 -15.51 4.55 1.92
CA LEU A 5 -14.25 5.18 1.57
C LEU A 5 -14.46 6.69 1.36
N ASN A 6 -13.61 7.52 1.98
CA ASN A 6 -13.60 8.97 1.68
C ASN A 6 -12.86 9.24 0.36
N ASP A 7 -13.31 10.24 -0.39
CA ASP A 7 -12.70 10.65 -1.67
C ASP A 7 -11.26 11.15 -1.48
N ASP A 8 -10.99 11.83 -0.36
CA ASP A 8 -9.65 12.33 -0.02
C ASP A 8 -8.73 11.26 0.60
N ALA A 9 -9.20 10.01 0.72
CA ALA A 9 -8.39 8.95 1.30
C ALA A 9 -7.24 8.58 0.36
N THR A 10 -6.01 8.73 0.86
CA THR A 10 -4.82 8.38 0.07
C THR A 10 -4.57 6.88 0.06
N MET A 11 -3.93 6.39 -1.01
CA MET A 11 -3.61 4.97 -1.17
C MET A 11 -2.77 4.43 0.00
N ASP A 12 -1.78 5.20 0.49
CA ASP A 12 -0.98 4.83 1.67
C ASP A 12 -1.84 4.72 2.93
N ARG A 13 -2.75 5.68 3.16
CA ARG A 13 -3.66 5.65 4.31
C ARG A 13 -4.57 4.42 4.27
N ILE A 14 -5.16 4.12 3.12
CA ILE A 14 -6.03 2.95 2.92
C ILE A 14 -5.26 1.65 3.23
N MET A 15 -4.05 1.48 2.70
CA MET A 15 -3.23 0.29 2.96
C MET A 15 -2.78 0.17 4.43
N ARG A 16 -2.54 1.30 5.11
CA ARG A 16 -2.17 1.32 6.53
C ARG A 16 -3.34 0.98 7.43
N GLU A 17 -4.52 1.53 7.18
CA GLU A 17 -5.70 1.27 7.98
C GLU A 17 -6.22 -0.17 7.72
N THR A 18 -6.25 -0.57 6.45
CA THR A 18 -6.80 -1.85 6.00
C THR A 18 -5.78 -2.64 5.16
N PRO A 19 -4.94 -3.49 5.78
CA PRO A 19 -3.99 -4.34 5.04
C PRO A 19 -4.65 -5.31 4.05
N ALA A 20 -5.93 -5.65 4.24
CA ALA A 20 -6.68 -6.46 3.28
C ALA A 20 -6.80 -5.79 1.90
N ALA A 21 -6.83 -4.45 1.86
CA ALA A 21 -6.88 -3.67 0.62
C ALA A 21 -5.61 -3.84 -0.24
N ILE A 22 -4.47 -4.20 0.37
CA ILE A 22 -3.21 -4.47 -0.37
C ILE A 22 -3.43 -5.59 -1.39
N ARG A 23 -4.22 -6.61 -1.06
CA ARG A 23 -4.52 -7.70 -2.00
C ARG A 23 -5.30 -7.21 -3.22
N VAL A 24 -6.27 -6.31 -3.03
CA VAL A 24 -7.04 -5.70 -4.12
C VAL A 24 -6.13 -4.88 -5.03
N ILE A 25 -5.29 -4.03 -4.43
CA ILE A 25 -4.32 -3.18 -5.16
C ILE A 25 -3.41 -4.03 -6.05
N LEU A 26 -2.87 -5.14 -5.53
CA LEU A 26 -2.02 -6.05 -6.29
C LEU A 26 -2.79 -6.80 -7.39
N GLN A 27 -4.05 -7.15 -7.17
CA GLN A 27 -4.90 -7.80 -8.18
C GLN A 27 -5.22 -6.88 -9.36
N HIS A 28 -5.38 -5.59 -9.09
CA HIS A 28 -5.51 -4.54 -10.12
C HIS A 28 -4.16 -4.18 -10.77
N GLY A 29 -3.07 -4.89 -10.45
CA GLY A 29 -1.75 -4.67 -11.05
C GLY A 29 -1.05 -3.38 -10.62
N MET A 30 -1.57 -2.69 -9.62
CA MET A 30 -1.01 -1.41 -9.19
C MET A 30 0.25 -1.60 -8.34
N LEU A 31 1.27 -0.78 -8.62
CA LEU A 31 2.55 -0.79 -7.90
C LEU A 31 2.57 0.19 -6.71
N CYS A 32 1.40 0.60 -6.21
CA CYS A 32 1.28 1.55 -5.10
C CYS A 32 1.89 1.01 -3.80
N VAL A 33 1.99 -0.30 -3.62
CA VAL A 33 2.48 -0.94 -2.39
C VAL A 33 3.97 -0.60 -2.17
N GLY A 34 4.25 0.21 -1.15
CA GLY A 34 5.61 0.63 -0.81
C GLY A 34 6.14 1.81 -1.64
N CYS A 35 5.36 2.35 -2.57
CA CYS A 35 5.72 3.56 -3.29
C CYS A 35 5.53 4.78 -2.38
N PRO A 36 6.54 5.64 -2.15
CA PRO A 36 6.41 6.82 -1.29
C PRO A 36 5.38 7.83 -1.84
N ILE A 37 5.10 7.79 -3.14
CA ILE A 37 4.12 8.67 -3.79
C ILE A 37 2.67 8.29 -3.43
N ALA A 38 2.42 7.06 -2.98
CA ALA A 38 1.07 6.61 -2.57
C ALA A 38 0.47 7.45 -1.42
N SER A 39 1.31 8.18 -0.68
CA SER A 39 0.90 9.15 0.35
C SER A 39 0.15 10.36 -0.21
N PHE A 40 0.24 10.59 -1.51
CA PHE A 40 -0.29 11.78 -2.20
C PHE A 40 -1.38 11.45 -3.22
N HIS A 41 -1.49 10.20 -3.67
CA HIS A 41 -2.54 9.78 -4.60
C HIS A 41 -3.79 9.37 -3.85
N THR A 42 -4.92 9.99 -4.21
CA THR A 42 -6.26 9.50 -3.88
C THR A 42 -6.58 8.24 -4.69
N VAL A 43 -7.73 7.61 -4.42
CA VAL A 43 -8.20 6.50 -5.27
C VAL A 43 -8.46 6.96 -6.70
N SER A 44 -8.98 8.18 -6.89
CA SER A 44 -9.21 8.76 -8.21
C SER A 44 -7.89 8.99 -8.96
N ASP A 45 -6.85 9.49 -8.28
CA ASP A 45 -5.52 9.65 -8.87
C ASP A 45 -4.92 8.31 -9.27
N ALA A 46 -5.00 7.30 -8.39
CA ALA A 46 -4.49 5.96 -8.67
C ALA A 46 -5.24 5.29 -9.83
N ALA A 47 -6.57 5.42 -9.89
CA ALA A 47 -7.37 4.89 -10.99
C ALA A 47 -6.96 5.51 -12.32
N ARG A 48 -6.77 6.84 -12.36
CA ARG A 48 -6.35 7.56 -13.55
C ARG A 48 -4.93 7.20 -14.00
N GLU A 49 -3.97 7.11 -13.07
CA GLU A 49 -2.58 6.79 -13.39
C GLU A 49 -2.40 5.34 -13.88
N HIS A 50 -3.31 4.45 -13.49
CA HIS A 50 -3.28 3.03 -13.84
C HIS A 50 -4.32 2.62 -14.90
N ASP A 51 -5.00 3.58 -15.53
CA ASP A 51 -6.04 3.35 -16.54
C ASP A 51 -7.16 2.39 -16.07
N LEU A 52 -7.59 2.54 -14.81
CA LEU A 52 -8.62 1.71 -14.17
C LEU A 52 -9.96 2.44 -14.08
N ASP A 53 -11.05 1.67 -14.04
CA ASP A 53 -12.37 2.18 -13.67
C ASP A 53 -12.41 2.51 -12.18
N GLU A 54 -12.53 3.80 -11.84
CA GLU A 54 -12.52 4.27 -10.46
C GLU A 54 -13.64 3.66 -9.63
N HIS A 55 -14.84 3.52 -10.21
CA HIS A 55 -15.99 2.98 -9.48
C HIS A 55 -15.79 1.51 -9.12
N GLN A 56 -15.22 0.70 -10.01
CA GLN A 56 -14.88 -0.69 -9.76
C GLN A 56 -13.80 -0.80 -8.69
N LEU A 57 -12.72 -0.01 -8.81
CA LEU A 57 -11.64 0.00 -7.81
C LEU A 57 -12.18 0.35 -6.42
N ARG A 58 -13.01 1.39 -6.31
CA ARG A 58 -13.64 1.78 -5.04
C ARG A 58 -14.49 0.66 -4.44
N ARG A 59 -15.34 0.01 -5.25
CA ARG A 59 -16.18 -1.11 -4.78
C ARG A 59 -15.34 -2.26 -4.21
N ASP A 60 -14.27 -2.62 -4.90
CA ASP A 60 -13.40 -3.72 -4.46
C ASP A 60 -12.65 -3.37 -3.16
N LEU A 61 -12.20 -2.11 -3.04
CA LEU A 61 -11.58 -1.60 -1.81
C LEU A 61 -12.56 -1.59 -0.63
N GLU A 62 -13.78 -1.09 -0.84
CA GLU A 62 -14.83 -1.09 0.19
C GLU A 62 -15.19 -2.51 0.63
N ALA A 63 -15.31 -3.45 -0.30
CA ALA A 63 -15.55 -4.86 0.01
C ALA A 63 -14.41 -5.47 0.86
N ALA A 64 -13.16 -5.13 0.55
CA ALA A 64 -12.01 -5.58 1.33
C ALA A 64 -11.94 -4.94 2.73
N ILE A 65 -12.40 -3.69 2.87
CA ILE A 65 -12.51 -3.01 4.17
C ILE A 65 -13.58 -3.68 5.02
N ASP A 66 -14.76 -3.90 4.47
CA ASP A 66 -15.87 -4.56 5.17
C ASP A 66 -15.48 -5.99 5.59
N ALA A 67 -14.70 -6.72 4.77
CA ALA A 67 -14.18 -8.05 5.12
C ALA A 67 -13.05 -8.01 6.16
N GLY A 68 -12.21 -6.97 6.14
CA GLY A 68 -11.07 -6.80 7.03
C GLY A 68 -11.43 -6.29 8.44
N ASP A 69 -12.51 -5.54 8.57
CA ASP A 69 -13.03 -5.04 9.85
C ASP A 69 -13.48 -6.18 10.80
N GLY A 70 -13.70 -7.39 10.29
CA GLY A 70 -13.90 -8.59 11.11
C GLY A 70 -12.61 -9.13 11.76
N THR A 71 -11.43 -8.67 11.34
CA THR A 71 -10.11 -9.18 11.76
C THR A 71 -9.23 -8.13 12.44
N SER A 72 -9.59 -6.85 12.37
CA SER A 72 -8.74 -5.72 12.83
C SER A 72 -8.70 -5.53 14.36
N SER A 73 -9.41 -6.34 15.16
CA SER A 73 -9.31 -6.27 16.62
C SER A 73 -8.04 -6.89 17.21
N LEU A 74 -7.22 -7.59 16.42
CA LEU A 74 -5.94 -8.11 16.92
C LEU A 74 -4.86 -7.01 16.88
N PRO A 75 -4.12 -6.78 17.98
CA PRO A 75 -3.06 -5.80 18.01
C PRO A 75 -2.00 -6.19 16.99
N ARG A 76 -1.81 -5.34 15.96
CA ARG A 76 -0.70 -5.45 15.02
C ARG A 76 0.60 -5.41 15.83
N GLY A 77 1.27 -6.55 15.93
CA GLY A 77 2.54 -6.70 16.63
C GLY A 77 3.60 -5.72 16.11
N PRO A 78 4.68 -5.48 16.88
CA PRO A 78 5.69 -4.50 16.53
C PRO A 78 6.25 -4.80 15.14
N ARG A 79 6.18 -3.82 14.23
CA ARG A 79 6.84 -3.88 12.93
C ARG A 79 8.33 -4.07 13.20
N GLN A 80 8.84 -5.25 12.89
CA GLN A 80 10.27 -5.54 13.03
C GLN A 80 10.99 -4.82 11.89
N SER A 81 11.47 -3.61 12.17
CA SER A 81 12.48 -2.94 11.36
C SER A 81 13.76 -3.77 11.46
N ARG A 82 13.85 -4.86 10.70
CA ARG A 82 15.15 -5.48 10.43
C ARG A 82 15.93 -4.43 9.64
N ALA A 83 16.93 -3.86 10.30
CA ALA A 83 17.95 -3.03 9.70
C ALA A 83 18.54 -3.76 8.49
N VAL A 84 18.14 -3.34 7.29
CA VAL A 84 18.77 -3.73 6.03
C VAL A 84 19.94 -2.78 5.74
N ASP A 85 20.81 -2.55 6.73
CA ASP A 85 22.00 -1.72 6.59
C ASP A 85 23.16 -2.27 7.44
N ALA A 86 23.62 -3.48 7.12
CA ALA A 86 24.88 -4.02 7.67
C ALA A 86 25.47 -5.17 6.83
N ALA A 87 25.43 -5.14 5.49
CA ALA A 87 26.12 -6.18 4.71
C ALA A 87 26.44 -5.83 3.25
N ARG A 88 26.84 -4.58 2.93
CA ARG A 88 27.49 -4.32 1.64
C ARG A 88 28.95 -3.90 1.87
N PRO A 89 29.94 -4.79 1.69
CA PRO A 89 31.34 -4.39 1.78
C PRO A 89 31.63 -3.35 0.70
N ARG A 90 32.12 -2.18 1.12
CA ARG A 90 32.65 -1.15 0.22
C ARG A 90 33.90 -1.72 -0.43
N ARG A 91 33.86 -1.97 -1.74
CA ARG A 91 35.06 -2.34 -2.51
C ARG A 91 36.05 -1.17 -2.43
N PRO A 92 37.33 -1.39 -2.07
CA PRO A 92 38.31 -0.32 -2.12
C PRO A 92 38.56 0.10 -3.57
N PHE A 93 38.59 1.41 -3.75
CA PHE A 93 38.84 2.09 -5.01
C PHE A 93 40.35 2.00 -5.33
N GLY A 94 40.70 1.48 -6.51
CA GLY A 94 42.01 1.71 -7.13
C GLY A 94 43.15 0.76 -6.74
N VAL A 95 43.34 -0.28 -7.56
CA VAL A 95 44.68 -0.70 -7.98
C VAL A 95 44.71 -0.53 -9.49
N ARG A 96 45.53 0.43 -9.96
CA ARG A 96 45.91 0.54 -11.36
C ARG A 96 47.20 -0.27 -11.49
N SER A 97 47.22 -1.17 -12.47
CA SER A 97 48.42 -1.91 -12.89
C SER A 97 49.49 -1.01 -13.45
#